data_AF-A0A357BKP0-F1
#
_entry.id   AF-A0A357BKP0-F1
#
_cell.length_a   1.000
_cell.length_b   1.000
_cell.length_c   1.000
_cell.angle_alpha   90.00
_cell.angle_beta   90.00
_cell.angle_gamma   90.00
#
_symmetry.space_group_name_H-M   'P 1'
#
loop_
_entity.id
_entity.type
_entity.pdbx_description
1 polymer ?
#
loop_
_entity_poly.entity_id
_entity_poly.type
_entity_poly.pdbx_seq_one_letter_code
_entity_poly.pdbx_strand_id
1 'polypeptide(L)'
;MVEIDRSELLKIPEVVEEVKRHLWIESEKTGYDIGFDRAADDWIGKYAQAWLNHYKPNYRLKTKEVPAKSATPLVNNAKQSSPIKKRSAKSYTN
;
A
#
# COMPACT_ATOMS: atom_id res chain seq x y z
N MET A 1 10.39 -10.13 -5.24
CA MET A 1 8.95 -9.94 -4.92
C MET A 1 8.87 -9.74 -3.43
N VAL A 2 8.37 -8.60 -2.93
CA VAL A 2 8.18 -8.41 -1.48
C VAL A 2 6.94 -9.22 -1.11
N GLU A 3 7.11 -10.37 -0.47
CA GLU A 3 5.96 -11.12 0.06
C GLU A 3 5.41 -10.36 1.27
N ILE A 4 4.26 -9.72 1.07
CA ILE A 4 3.55 -9.03 2.13
C ILE A 4 2.73 -10.09 2.89
N ASP A 5 3.04 -10.32 4.17
CA ASP A 5 2.40 -11.36 4.97
C ASP A 5 0.90 -11.05 5.15
N ARG A 6 0.04 -11.89 4.54
CA ARG A 6 -1.43 -11.83 4.66
C ARG A 6 -1.89 -11.74 6.11
N SER A 7 -1.27 -12.51 6.99
CA SER A 7 -1.62 -12.57 8.41
C SER A 7 -1.37 -11.26 9.14
N GLU A 8 -0.46 -10.41 8.65
CA GLU A 8 -0.18 -9.11 9.28
C GLU A 8 -1.14 -8.04 8.75
N LEU A 9 -1.45 -8.09 7.46
CA LEU A 9 -2.42 -7.19 6.83
C LEU A 9 -3.85 -7.41 7.33
N LEU A 10 -4.29 -8.66 7.45
CA LEU A 10 -5.65 -8.99 7.91
C LEU A 10 -5.91 -8.66 9.39
N LYS A 11 -4.89 -8.25 10.17
CA LYS A 11 -5.09 -7.70 11.51
C LYS A 11 -5.68 -6.30 11.48
N ILE A 12 -5.57 -5.60 10.35
CA ILE A 12 -6.10 -4.25 10.17
C ILE A 12 -7.54 -4.38 9.66
N PRO A 13 -8.55 -3.89 10.39
CA PRO A 13 -9.94 -4.02 9.98
C PRO A 13 -10.21 -3.33 8.63
N GLU A 14 -9.58 -2.18 8.38
CA GLU A 14 -9.67 -1.44 7.11
C GLU A 14 -9.24 -2.30 5.91
N VAL A 15 -8.19 -3.12 6.07
CA VAL A 15 -7.72 -4.01 5.01
C VAL A 15 -8.72 -5.13 4.77
N VAL A 16 -9.29 -5.69 5.83
CA VAL A 16 -10.32 -6.74 5.72
C VAL A 16 -11.55 -6.23 4.97
N GLU A 17 -11.97 -4.99 5.22
CA GLU A 17 -13.07 -4.36 4.48
C GLU A 17 -12.74 -4.19 3.00
N GLU A 18 -11.52 -3.80 2.67
CA GLU A 18 -11.10 -3.63 1.29
C GLU A 18 -11.00 -4.99 0.55
N VAL A 19 -10.52 -6.04 1.23
CA VAL A 19 -10.56 -7.41 0.70
C VAL A 19 -11.99 -7.88 0.47
N LYS A 20 -12.93 -7.56 1.36
CA LYS A 20 -14.35 -7.92 1.17
C LYS A 20 -14.97 -7.19 -0.03
N ARG A 21 -14.62 -5.93 -0.27
CA ARG A 21 -15.05 -5.21 -1.47
C ARG A 21 -14.49 -5.84 -2.73
N HIS A 22 -13.20 -6.21 -2.73
CA HIS A 22 -12.56 -6.90 -3.83
C HIS A 22 -13.21 -8.26 -4.11
N LEU A 23 -13.47 -9.03 -3.05
CA LEU A 23 -14.20 -10.28 -3.11
C LEU A 23 -15.56 -10.11 -3.80
N TRP A 24 -16.34 -9.11 -3.38
CA TRP A 24 -17.66 -8.86 -3.98
C TRP A 24 -17.56 -8.56 -5.48
N ILE A 25 -16.66 -7.67 -5.89
CA ILE A 25 -16.47 -7.31 -7.30
C ILE A 25 -16.05 -8.53 -8.14
N GLU A 26 -15.15 -9.36 -7.62
CA GLU A 26 -14.65 -10.51 -8.36
C GLU A 26 -15.68 -11.66 -8.39
N SER A 27 -16.50 -11.81 -7.34
CA SER A 27 -17.65 -12.72 -7.35
C SER A 27 -18.71 -12.29 -8.37
N GLU A 28 -19.01 -10.99 -8.46
CA GLU A 28 -19.92 -10.44 -9.49
C GLU A 28 -19.40 -10.69 -10.91
N LYS A 29 -18.09 -10.52 -11.11
CA LYS A 29 -17.45 -10.69 -12.42
C LYS A 29 -17.36 -12.15 -12.86
N THR A 30 -17.13 -13.06 -11.93
CA THR A 30 -16.99 -14.50 -12.22
C THR A 30 -18.32 -15.24 -12.21
N GLY A 31 -19.36 -14.65 -11.61
CA GLY A 31 -20.70 -15.26 -11.50
C GLY A 31 -20.79 -16.36 -10.45
N TYR A 32 -19.78 -16.50 -9.59
CA TYR A 32 -19.77 -17.40 -8.44
C TYR A 32 -18.90 -16.84 -7.33
N ASP A 33 -19.10 -17.27 -6.08
CA ASP A 33 -18.26 -16.82 -4.97
C ASP A 33 -16.86 -17.42 -5.07
N ILE A 34 -15.84 -16.57 -5.25
CA ILE A 34 -14.45 -17.02 -5.39
C ILE A 34 -13.79 -17.41 -4.05
N GLY A 35 -14.44 -17.10 -2.93
CA GLY A 35 -13.93 -17.33 -1.58
C GLY A 35 -13.00 -16.23 -1.07
N PHE A 36 -13.10 -15.96 0.24
CA PHE A 36 -12.33 -14.90 0.90
C PHE A 36 -10.80 -15.11 0.83
N ASP A 37 -10.32 -16.34 0.99
CA ASP A 37 -8.88 -16.63 0.91
C ASP A 37 -8.28 -16.24 -0.44
N ARG A 38 -8.95 -16.62 -1.54
CA ARG A 38 -8.49 -16.34 -2.90
C ARG A 38 -8.55 -14.84 -3.22
N ALA A 39 -9.61 -14.17 -2.79
CA ALA A 39 -9.74 -12.72 -2.93
C ALA A 39 -8.67 -11.98 -2.10
N ALA A 40 -8.35 -12.47 -0.91
CA ALA A 40 -7.31 -11.88 -0.07
C ALA A 40 -5.94 -11.98 -0.73
N ASP A 41 -5.55 -13.15 -1.24
CA ASP A 41 -4.25 -13.32 -1.91
C ASP A 41 -4.14 -12.45 -3.17
N ASP A 42 -5.20 -12.40 -3.97
CA ASP A 42 -5.24 -11.55 -5.17
C ASP A 42 -5.15 -10.06 -4.82
N TRP A 43 -5.89 -9.62 -3.81
CA TRP A 43 -5.89 -8.24 -3.38
C TRP A 43 -4.53 -7.83 -2.79
N ILE A 44 -3.91 -8.69 -1.98
CA ILE A 44 -2.60 -8.44 -1.38
C ILE A 44 -1.52 -8.33 -2.46
N GLY A 45 -1.56 -9.19 -3.47
CA GLY A 45 -0.62 -9.16 -4.59
C GLY A 45 -0.72 -7.91 -5.45
N LYS A 46 -1.93 -7.35 -5.63
CA LYS A 46 -2.18 -6.25 -6.58
C LYS A 46 -2.30 -4.87 -5.93
N TYR A 47 -2.95 -4.78 -4.77
CA TYR A 47 -3.39 -3.51 -4.18
C TYR A 47 -2.72 -3.18 -2.85
N ALA A 48 -2.29 -4.18 -2.06
CA ALA A 48 -1.77 -3.91 -0.71
C ALA A 48 -0.55 -2.97 -0.71
N GLN A 49 0.36 -3.08 -1.68
CA GLN A 49 1.53 -2.20 -1.75
C GLN A 49 1.13 -0.73 -1.97
N ALA A 50 0.18 -0.47 -2.88
CA ALA A 50 -0.32 0.88 -3.14
C ALA A 50 -1.11 1.42 -1.94
N TRP A 51 -1.93 0.58 -1.32
CA TRP A 51 -2.70 0.92 -0.13
C TRP A 51 -1.78 1.29 1.03
N LEU A 52 -0.77 0.49 1.33
CA LEU A 52 0.21 0.78 2.38
C LEU A 52 0.97 2.08 2.12
N ASN A 53 1.40 2.33 0.88
CA ASN A 53 2.08 3.57 0.54
C ASN A 53 1.20 4.81 0.79
N HIS A 54 -0.11 4.68 0.58
CA HIS A 54 -1.06 5.78 0.77
C HIS A 54 -1.41 6.00 2.25
N TYR A 55 -1.82 4.95 2.96
CA TYR A 55 -2.37 5.05 4.31
C TYR A 55 -1.30 4.96 5.40
N LYS A 56 -0.16 4.37 5.08
CA LYS A 56 0.88 3.98 6.04
C LYS A 56 2.28 4.11 5.43
N PRO A 57 2.68 5.32 4.97
CA PRO A 57 3.96 5.54 4.29
C PRO A 57 5.20 5.18 5.13
N ASN A 58 5.07 5.13 6.47
CA ASN A 58 6.13 4.76 7.41
C ASN A 58 5.96 3.34 7.99
N TYR A 59 5.00 2.55 7.53
CA TYR A 59 4.80 1.19 8.05
C TYR A 59 5.84 0.25 7.46
N ARG A 60 6.77 -0.17 8.31
CA ARG A 60 7.81 -1.12 7.96
C ARG A 60 7.24 -2.53 8.04
N LEU A 61 6.91 -3.08 6.89
CA LEU A 61 6.48 -4.48 6.78
C LEU A 61 7.55 -5.42 7.35
N LYS A 62 7.13 -6.33 8.22
CA LYS A 62 7.94 -7.50 8.56
C LYS A 62 7.79 -8.49 7.43
N THR A 63 8.71 -8.42 6.48
CA THR A 63 8.87 -9.49 5.49
C THR A 63 9.46 -10.70 6.20
N LYS A 64 8.90 -11.89 5.98
CA LYS A 64 9.64 -13.12 6.28
C LYS A 64 10.88 -13.12 5.40
N GLU A 65 12.05 -13.07 6.03
CA GLU A 65 13.33 -13.08 5.35
C GLU A 65 13.51 -14.43 4.66
N VAL A 66 13.13 -14.52 3.37
CA VAL A 66 13.51 -15.65 2.53
C VAL A 66 15.00 -15.46 2.18
N PRO A 67 15.88 -16.45 2.44
CA PRO A 67 17.31 -16.29 2.22
C PRO A 67 17.61 -15.93 0.76
N ALA A 68 18.29 -14.79 0.61
CA ALA A 68 18.69 -14.10 -0.61
C ALA A 68 19.04 -15.01 -1.80
N LYS A 69 18.12 -15.16 -2.76
CA LYS A 69 18.42 -15.52 -4.16
C LYS A 69 17.41 -14.93 -5.17
N SER A 70 17.19 -13.62 -5.15
CA SER A 70 16.76 -12.85 -6.36
C SER A 70 16.60 -11.37 -6.00
N ALA A 71 17.69 -10.62 -6.09
CA ALA A 71 17.66 -9.16 -6.02
C ALA A 71 17.08 -8.58 -7.32
N THR A 72 16.13 -7.66 -7.19
CA THR A 72 16.17 -6.42 -7.98
C THR A 72 16.19 -5.25 -7.00
N PRO A 73 17.22 -4.40 -7.03
CA PRO A 73 17.34 -3.27 -6.12
C PRO A 73 16.52 -2.10 -6.67
N LEU A 74 15.51 -1.62 -5.94
CA LEU A 74 14.98 -0.29 -6.23
C LEU A 74 15.90 0.74 -5.58
N VAL A 75 16.66 1.39 -6.45
CA VAL A 75 17.70 2.37 -6.14
C VAL A 75 17.13 3.55 -5.35
N ASN A 76 17.78 3.88 -4.23
CA ASN A 76 17.62 5.16 -3.57
C ASN A 76 18.29 6.23 -4.43
N ASN A 77 17.56 7.28 -4.81
CA ASN A 77 18.19 8.51 -5.26
C ASN A 77 17.60 9.69 -4.48
N ALA A 78 18.41 10.18 -3.53
CA ALA A 78 18.17 11.42 -2.83
C ALA A 78 18.18 12.59 -3.81
N LYS A 79 17.15 13.46 -3.79
CA LYS A 79 17.33 14.91 -3.90
C LYS A 79 16.29 15.64 -3.08
N GLN A 80 16.83 16.38 -2.11
CA GLN A 80 16.19 17.38 -1.28
C GLN A 80 15.56 18.51 -2.10
N SER A 81 14.71 19.29 -1.41
CA SER A 81 14.32 20.68 -1.65
C SER A 81 12.97 20.95 -2.30
N SER A 82 12.06 21.51 -1.50
CA SER A 82 11.33 22.73 -1.86
C SER A 82 10.88 23.45 -0.58
N PRO A 83 11.10 24.77 -0.45
CA PRO A 83 11.02 25.48 0.83
C PRO A 83 9.59 25.84 1.22
N ILE A 84 9.39 25.91 2.54
CA ILE A 84 8.25 26.52 3.23
C ILE A 84 7.98 27.92 2.63
N LYS A 85 6.85 28.09 1.93
CA LYS A 85 6.36 29.44 1.59
C LYS A 85 5.89 30.13 2.86
N LYS A 86 6.79 30.90 3.50
CA LYS A 86 6.40 31.88 4.51
C LYS A 86 5.59 32.99 3.84
N ARG A 87 4.40 33.24 4.38
CA ARG A 87 3.57 34.39 4.03
C ARG A 87 4.35 35.66 4.41
N SER A 88 4.52 36.60 3.50
CA SER A 88 5.04 37.94 3.80
C SER A 88 4.09 38.96 3.23
N ALA A 89 3.50 39.76 4.11
CA ALA A 89 2.75 40.96 3.77
C ALA A 89 3.65 41.96 3.04
N LYS A 90 3.09 42.69 2.07
CA LYS A 90 3.62 43.97 1.60
C LYS A 90 2.56 45.03 1.88
N SER A 91 2.79 45.78 2.95
CA SER A 91 2.37 47.17 3.12
C SER A 91 3.05 48.05 2.06
N TYR A 92 2.35 49.08 1.55
CA TYR A 92 2.74 50.50 1.35
C TYR A 92 1.49 51.18 0.74
N THR A 93 0.79 52.06 1.45
CA THR A 93 1.02 53.53 1.48
C THR A 93 1.28 54.14 0.11
N ASN A 94 0.32 54.93 -0.37
CA ASN A 94 0.54 56.29 -0.86
C ASN A 94 -0.71 57.12 -0.58
#